data_AF-A0A532F7X8-F1
#
_entry.id   AF-A0A532F7X8-F1
#
_cell.length_a   1.000
_cell.length_b   1.000
_cell.length_c   1.000
_cell.angle_alpha   90.00
_cell.angle_beta   90.00
_cell.angle_gamma   90.00
#
_symmetry.space_group_name_H-M   'P 1'
#
loop_
_entity.id
_entity.type
_entity.pdbx_description
1 polymer ?
#
loop_
_entity_poly.entity_id
_entity_poly.type
_entity_poly.pdbx_seq_one_letter_code
_entity_poly.pdbx_strand_id
1 'polypeptide(L)'
;MGEFATSRINRRVLLFHSGSAVVASTVAATALGAEPPGRDQEPSNNLQALIEAHKTAYAAFGKALHDIGGGSSGSDRASREEERALLAICGYAAVRERDRLAKARYLLEIEARGELDLAEHMQAVLRSM
;
A
#
# COMPACT_ATOMS: atom_id res chain seq x y z
N MET A 1 -12.75 11.12 32.45
CA MET A 1 -13.26 11.56 31.13
C MET A 1 -12.42 12.74 30.71
N GLY A 2 -11.62 12.56 29.66
CA GLY A 2 -10.72 13.57 29.12
C GLY A 2 -10.31 13.11 27.74
N GLU A 3 -11.12 13.45 26.75
CA GLU A 3 -10.85 13.20 25.34
C GLU A 3 -9.71 14.15 24.92
N PHE A 4 -8.52 13.60 24.75
CA PHE A 4 -7.47 14.30 24.01
C PHE A 4 -7.79 14.11 22.54
N ALA A 5 -8.49 15.09 21.97
CA ALA A 5 -8.57 15.29 20.52
C ALA A 5 -7.15 15.59 20.01
N THR A 6 -6.37 14.53 19.77
CA THR A 6 -5.14 14.63 19.00
C THR A 6 -5.58 14.93 17.57
N SER A 7 -5.50 16.21 17.22
CA SER A 7 -5.49 16.66 15.83
C SER A 7 -4.55 15.74 15.06
N ARG A 8 -5.11 14.78 14.29
CA ARG A 8 -4.40 13.91 13.36
C ARG A 8 -3.92 14.82 12.23
N ILE A 9 -2.95 15.68 12.51
CA ILE A 9 -2.12 16.29 11.48
C ILE A 9 -1.49 15.10 10.78
N ASN A 10 -2.05 14.79 9.62
CA ASN A 10 -1.69 13.68 8.77
C ASN A 10 -0.18 13.78 8.52
N ARG A 11 0.62 12.86 9.10
CA ARG A 11 2.08 12.83 8.93
C ARG A 11 2.48 12.82 7.44
N ARG A 12 1.57 12.41 6.56
CA ARG A 12 1.69 12.41 5.10
C ARG A 12 1.81 13.84 4.50
N VAL A 13 1.34 14.88 5.19
CA VAL A 13 1.56 16.30 4.80
C VAL A 13 2.99 16.76 5.11
N LEU A 14 3.67 16.14 6.10
CA LEU A 14 5.03 16.52 6.50
C LEU A 14 6.14 15.83 5.70
N LEU A 15 5.86 14.69 5.06
CA LEU A 15 6.89 13.85 4.42
C LEU A 15 7.21 14.22 2.96
N PHE A 16 6.52 15.18 2.35
CA PHE A 16 6.80 15.63 0.99
C PHE A 16 8.16 16.35 0.80
N HIS A 17 8.98 16.46 1.86
CA HIS A 17 10.25 17.20 1.85
C HIS A 17 11.49 16.41 2.31
N SER A 18 11.52 15.08 2.25
CA SER A 18 12.74 14.34 2.64
C SER A 18 13.12 13.21 1.70
N GLY A 19 13.96 13.57 0.72
CA GLY A 19 15.15 12.84 0.27
C GLY A 19 15.05 11.33 0.08
N SER A 20 14.86 10.92 -1.18
CA SER A 20 15.13 9.57 -1.68
C SER A 20 16.58 9.15 -1.43
N ALA A 21 16.79 8.01 -0.76
CA ALA A 21 18.06 7.31 -0.73
C ALA A 21 17.90 5.96 -1.45
N VAL A 22 18.54 5.83 -2.62
CA VAL A 22 18.58 4.58 -3.38
C VAL A 22 19.64 3.68 -2.77
N VAL A 23 19.23 2.55 -2.18
CA VAL A 23 20.15 1.48 -1.78
C VAL A 23 20.15 0.42 -2.88
N ALA A 24 21.22 0.37 -3.67
CA ALA A 24 21.46 -0.73 -4.61
C ALA A 24 21.95 -1.95 -3.82
N SER A 25 21.09 -2.95 -3.64
CA SER A 25 21.47 -4.24 -3.06
C SER A 25 21.70 -5.26 -4.17
N THR A 26 22.94 -5.71 -4.36
CA THR A 26 23.31 -6.76 -5.30
C THR A 26 23.20 -8.12 -4.61
N VAL A 27 22.19 -8.90 -4.98
CA VAL A 27 22.09 -10.32 -4.58
C VAL A 27 22.74 -11.17 -5.66
N ALA A 28 23.83 -11.85 -5.33
CA ALA A 28 24.42 -12.88 -6.17
C ALA A 28 23.64 -14.19 -6.00
N ALA A 29 22.95 -14.63 -7.05
CA ALA A 29 22.22 -15.90 -7.06
C ALA A 29 23.16 -17.06 -7.43
N THR A 30 23.30 -18.04 -6.54
CA THR A 30 23.88 -19.34 -6.86
C THR A 30 22.85 -20.21 -7.58
N ALA A 31 23.23 -20.74 -8.74
CA ALA A 31 22.37 -21.55 -9.60
C ALA A 31 22.28 -23.00 -9.10
N LEU A 32 21.07 -23.47 -8.79
CA LEU A 32 20.73 -24.90 -8.76
C LEU A 32 19.25 -25.10 -9.13
N GLY A 33 19.02 -25.93 -10.14
CA GLY A 33 17.72 -26.59 -10.41
C GLY A 33 16.85 -25.90 -11.46
N ALA A 34 16.90 -26.40 -12.69
CA ALA A 34 15.95 -26.06 -13.74
C ALA A 34 14.56 -26.63 -13.43
N GLU A 35 13.69 -25.80 -12.85
CA GLU A 35 12.23 -25.88 -13.06
C GLU A 35 11.90 -24.96 -14.25
N PRO A 36 10.97 -25.34 -15.15
CA PRO A 36 10.61 -24.50 -16.28
C PRO A 36 10.15 -23.12 -15.76
N PRO A 37 10.42 -22.01 -16.47
CA PRO A 37 9.93 -20.70 -16.05
C PRO A 37 8.40 -20.77 -16.02
N GLY A 38 7.87 -20.93 -14.81
CA GLY A 38 6.44 -20.99 -14.55
C GLY A 38 5.87 -19.69 -15.03
N ARG A 39 5.27 -19.72 -16.23
CA ARG A 39 4.55 -18.64 -16.89
C ARG A 39 3.97 -17.70 -15.84
N ASP A 40 4.26 -16.40 -15.98
CA ASP A 40 3.59 -15.27 -15.34
C ASP A 40 2.09 -15.54 -15.23
N GLN A 41 1.69 -16.24 -14.18
CA GLN A 41 0.29 -16.59 -13.95
C GLN A 41 -0.19 -15.57 -12.95
N GLU A 42 -1.01 -14.66 -13.49
CA GLU A 42 -1.53 -13.50 -12.79
C GLU A 42 -2.09 -13.87 -11.42
N PRO A 43 -2.01 -12.93 -10.45
CA PRO A 43 -2.73 -13.07 -9.19
C PRO A 43 -4.21 -13.33 -9.46
N SER A 44 -4.92 -13.81 -8.44
CA SER A 44 -6.36 -13.92 -8.52
C SER A 44 -6.99 -12.59 -8.94
N ASN A 45 -8.03 -12.66 -9.79
CA ASN A 45 -8.78 -11.49 -10.25
C ASN A 45 -9.24 -10.60 -9.08
N ASN A 46 -9.52 -11.21 -7.91
CA ASN A 46 -9.90 -10.49 -6.70
C ASN A 46 -8.75 -9.64 -6.14
N LEU A 47 -7.56 -10.22 -5.93
CA LEU A 47 -6.41 -9.46 -5.44
C LEU A 47 -5.99 -8.38 -6.45
N GLN A 48 -6.03 -8.69 -7.74
CA GLN A 48 -5.70 -7.73 -8.79
C GLN A 48 -6.70 -6.55 -8.80
N ALA A 49 -8.00 -6.83 -8.65
CA ALA A 49 -9.02 -5.79 -8.52
C ALA A 49 -8.81 -4.91 -7.29
N LEU A 50 -8.40 -5.47 -6.14
CA LEU A 50 -8.09 -4.69 -4.95
C LEU A 50 -6.87 -3.79 -5.16
N ILE A 51 -5.81 -4.30 -5.80
CA ILE A 51 -4.61 -3.52 -6.14
C ILE A 51 -4.97 -2.35 -7.06
N GLU A 52 -5.74 -2.60 -8.12
CA GLU A 52 -6.16 -1.53 -9.05
C GLU A 52 -7.11 -0.52 -8.39
N ALA A 53 -8.01 -0.98 -7.52
CA ALA A 53 -8.85 -0.10 -6.71
C ALA A 53 -8.00 0.83 -5.82
N HIS A 54 -6.98 0.29 -5.15
CA HIS A 54 -6.07 1.09 -4.35
C HIS A 54 -5.29 2.11 -5.18
N LYS A 55 -4.71 1.70 -6.33
CA LYS A 55 -4.02 2.65 -7.25
C LYS A 55 -4.95 3.79 -7.70
N THR A 56 -6.20 3.46 -8.00
CA THR A 56 -7.20 4.45 -8.42
C THR A 56 -7.52 5.43 -7.30
N ALA A 57 -7.73 4.93 -6.08
CA ALA A 57 -7.98 5.76 -4.90
C ALA A 57 -6.76 6.62 -4.54
N TYR A 58 -5.56 6.07 -4.62
CA TYR A 58 -4.30 6.79 -4.40
C TYR A 58 -4.12 7.95 -5.38
N ALA A 59 -4.38 7.72 -6.67
CA ALA A 59 -4.32 8.78 -7.68
C ALA A 59 -5.39 9.86 -7.44
N ALA A 60 -6.60 9.48 -7.02
CA ALA A 60 -7.66 10.42 -6.68
C ALA A 60 -7.31 11.26 -5.44
N PHE A 61 -6.72 10.64 -4.42
CA PHE A 61 -6.22 11.33 -3.23
C PHE A 61 -5.14 12.35 -3.57
N GLY A 62 -4.14 11.97 -4.38
CA GLY A 62 -3.12 12.88 -4.87
C GLY A 62 -3.71 14.10 -5.61
N LYS A 63 -4.70 13.89 -6.47
CA LYS A 63 -5.42 14.98 -7.16
C LYS A 63 -6.15 15.90 -6.17
N ALA A 64 -6.86 15.32 -5.20
CA ALA A 64 -7.60 16.09 -4.20
C ALA A 64 -6.70 16.94 -3.29
N LEU A 65 -5.44 16.55 -3.12
CA LEU A 65 -4.43 17.37 -2.42
C LEU A 65 -3.92 18.56 -3.25
N HIS A 66 -3.87 18.41 -4.58
CA HIS A 66 -3.40 19.45 -5.50
C HIS A 66 -4.51 20.44 -5.90
N ASP A 67 -5.78 20.06 -5.80
CA ASP A 67 -6.90 20.96 -6.06
C ASP A 67 -7.03 22.02 -4.97
N ILE A 68 -6.44 23.20 -5.22
CA ILE A 68 -6.47 24.40 -4.36
C ILE A 68 -7.91 24.87 -4.08
N GLY A 69 -8.88 24.51 -4.92
CA GLY A 69 -10.31 24.82 -4.75
C GLY A 69 -11.13 23.74 -4.04
N GLY A 70 -10.56 22.56 -3.79
CA GLY A 70 -11.22 21.47 -3.07
C GLY A 70 -11.15 21.74 -1.57
N GLY A 71 -12.29 22.07 -0.95
CA GLY A 71 -12.34 22.24 0.51
C GLY A 71 -11.81 21.00 1.25
N SER A 72 -11.30 21.19 2.47
CA SER A 72 -10.72 20.12 3.33
C SER A 72 -11.56 18.83 3.36
N SER A 73 -12.88 18.93 3.26
CA SER A 73 -13.79 17.78 3.19
C SER A 73 -13.55 16.83 1.99
N GLY A 74 -13.10 17.34 0.84
CA GLY A 74 -12.84 16.53 -0.36
C GLY A 74 -11.56 15.72 -0.24
N SER A 75 -10.48 16.36 0.23
CA SER A 75 -9.22 15.69 0.53
C SER A 75 -9.38 14.63 1.64
N ASP A 76 -10.12 14.95 2.71
CA ASP A 76 -10.39 14.01 3.79
C ASP A 76 -11.16 12.77 3.33
N ARG A 77 -12.12 12.96 2.40
CA ARG A 77 -12.87 11.84 1.84
C ARG A 77 -11.98 10.96 0.98
N ALA A 78 -11.18 11.54 0.09
CA ALA A 78 -10.26 10.79 -0.77
C ALA A 78 -9.19 10.06 0.05
N SER A 79 -8.67 10.69 1.13
CA SER A 79 -7.75 10.05 2.07
C SER A 79 -8.36 8.80 2.71
N ARG A 80 -9.61 8.89 3.18
CA ARG A 80 -10.30 7.75 3.79
C ARG A 80 -10.59 6.63 2.80
N GLU A 81 -10.85 6.97 1.54
CA GLU A 81 -11.10 5.98 0.49
C GLU A 81 -9.82 5.24 0.09
N GLU A 82 -8.70 5.96 -0.04
CA GLU A 82 -7.37 5.39 -0.24
C GLU A 82 -6.99 4.44 0.92
N GLU A 83 -7.09 4.91 2.17
CA GLU A 83 -6.75 4.12 3.36
C GLU A 83 -7.60 2.85 3.48
N ARG A 84 -8.90 2.93 3.17
CA ARG A 84 -9.79 1.76 3.14
C ARG A 84 -9.38 0.75 2.07
N ALA A 85 -8.97 1.21 0.88
CA ALA A 85 -8.50 0.34 -0.18
C ALA A 85 -7.19 -0.35 0.20
N LEU A 86 -6.26 0.37 0.85
CA LEU A 86 -5.02 -0.21 1.36
C LEU A 86 -5.27 -1.26 2.45
N LEU A 87 -6.16 -0.98 3.39
CA LEU A 87 -6.59 -1.92 4.42
C LEU A 87 -7.19 -3.20 3.82
N ALA A 88 -7.97 -3.10 2.75
CA ALA A 88 -8.54 -4.26 2.07
C ALA A 88 -7.45 -5.19 1.50
N ILE A 89 -6.38 -4.63 0.93
CA ILE A 89 -5.21 -5.41 0.47
C ILE A 89 -4.48 -6.00 1.67
N CYS A 90 -4.23 -5.21 2.72
CA CYS A 90 -3.57 -5.67 3.94
C CYS A 90 -4.32 -6.85 4.57
N GLY A 91 -5.65 -6.84 4.55
CA GLY A 91 -6.50 -7.91 5.08
C GLY A 91 -6.82 -9.06 4.12
N TYR A 92 -6.37 -9.00 2.86
CA TYR A 92 -6.68 -10.05 1.87
C TYR A 92 -6.04 -11.40 2.25
N ALA A 93 -6.86 -12.44 2.47
CA ALA A 93 -6.39 -13.78 2.79
C ALA A 93 -5.77 -14.46 1.56
N ALA A 94 -4.44 -14.36 1.43
CA ALA A 94 -3.70 -14.88 0.30
C ALA A 94 -3.37 -16.38 0.52
N VAL A 95 -4.33 -17.26 0.27
CA VAL A 95 -4.15 -18.72 0.45
C VAL A 95 -3.20 -19.30 -0.61
N ARG A 96 -3.22 -18.75 -1.84
CA ARG A 96 -2.39 -19.22 -2.96
C ARG A 96 -1.04 -18.52 -2.93
N GLU A 97 0.03 -19.27 -3.20
CA GLU A 97 1.40 -18.74 -3.26
C GLU A 97 1.54 -17.50 -4.16
N ARG A 98 0.85 -17.50 -5.29
CA ARG A 98 0.87 -16.38 -6.25
C ARG A 98 0.25 -15.12 -5.67
N ASP A 99 -0.87 -15.27 -4.96
CA ASP A 99 -1.50 -14.15 -4.27
C ASP A 99 -0.61 -13.64 -3.14
N ARG A 100 0.11 -14.55 -2.43
CA ARG A 100 1.07 -14.15 -1.39
C ARG A 100 2.21 -13.32 -1.96
N LEU A 101 2.83 -13.80 -3.04
CA LEU A 101 3.91 -13.08 -3.72
C LEU A 101 3.44 -11.74 -4.29
N ALA A 102 2.28 -11.69 -4.94
CA ALA A 102 1.73 -10.47 -5.50
C ALA A 102 1.40 -9.44 -4.41
N LYS A 103 0.74 -9.89 -3.33
CA LYS A 103 0.43 -9.05 -2.16
C LYS A 103 1.72 -8.55 -1.51
N ALA A 104 2.70 -9.42 -1.27
CA ALA A 104 3.98 -9.04 -0.66
C ALA A 104 4.74 -8.02 -1.51
N ARG A 105 4.85 -8.25 -2.82
CA ARG A 105 5.48 -7.29 -3.75
C ARG A 105 4.80 -5.93 -3.69
N TYR A 106 3.46 -5.91 -3.73
CA TYR A 106 2.73 -4.66 -3.69
C TYR A 106 2.88 -3.94 -2.35
N LEU A 107 2.80 -4.65 -1.22
CA LEU A 107 3.00 -4.06 0.11
C LEU A 107 4.42 -3.51 0.30
N LEU A 108 5.44 -4.13 -0.31
CA LEU A 108 6.81 -3.58 -0.33
C LEU A 108 6.89 -2.28 -1.13
N GLU A 109 6.15 -2.13 -2.23
CA GLU A 109 6.07 -0.87 -2.97
C GLU A 109 5.42 0.25 -2.13
N ILE A 110 4.39 -0.08 -1.35
CA ILE A 110 3.73 0.87 -0.43
C ILE A 110 4.65 1.24 0.73
N GLU A 111 5.35 0.27 1.32
CA GLU A 111 6.33 0.53 2.39
C GLU A 111 7.49 1.39 1.89
N ALA A 112 7.97 1.18 0.66
CA ALA A 112 9.02 2.02 0.08
C ALA A 112 8.61 3.51 -0.04
N ARG A 113 7.31 3.80 -0.03
CA ARG A 113 6.75 5.17 0.01
C ARG A 113 6.48 5.65 1.44
N GLY A 114 6.61 4.79 2.44
CA GLY A 114 6.29 5.06 3.84
C GLY A 114 4.78 5.12 4.12
N GLU A 115 3.97 4.46 3.30
CA GLU A 115 2.49 4.54 3.35
C GLU A 115 1.86 3.42 4.19
N LEU A 116 2.65 2.41 4.60
CA LEU A 116 2.21 1.33 5.48
C LEU A 116 2.38 1.71 6.98
N ASP A 117 1.99 2.93 7.32
CA ASP A 117 2.35 3.60 8.57
C ASP A 117 1.37 3.39 9.74
N LEU A 118 0.21 2.79 9.45
CA LEU A 118 -0.87 2.61 10.41
C LEU A 118 -0.80 1.24 11.10
N ALA A 119 -1.02 1.22 12.42
CA ALA A 119 -1.00 -0.02 13.21
C ALA A 119 -2.02 -1.04 12.67
N GLU A 120 -3.16 -0.55 12.20
CA GLU A 120 -4.22 -1.31 11.57
C GLU A 120 -3.76 -2.02 10.30
N HIS A 121 -2.89 -1.41 9.47
CA HIS A 121 -2.30 -2.06 8.29
C HIS A 121 -1.46 -3.27 8.72
N MET A 122 -0.56 -3.07 9.68
CA MET A 122 0.30 -4.14 10.18
C MET A 122 -0.50 -5.27 10.83
N GLN A 123 -1.51 -4.94 11.63
CA GLN A 123 -2.40 -5.94 12.21
C GLN A 123 -3.17 -6.73 11.15
N ALA A 124 -3.67 -6.06 10.12
CA ALA A 124 -4.37 -6.71 9.01
C ALA A 124 -3.44 -7.65 8.22
N VAL A 125 -2.20 -7.24 7.96
CA VAL A 125 -1.18 -8.11 7.34
C VAL A 125 -0.92 -9.34 8.21
N LEU A 126 -0.65 -9.16 9.50
CA LEU A 126 -0.33 -10.27 10.41
C LEU A 126 -1.49 -11.27 10.55
N ARG A 127 -2.74 -10.82 10.47
CA ARG A 127 -3.94 -11.68 10.58
C ARG A 127 -4.35 -12.35 9.27
N SER A 128 -3.74 -11.97 8.14
CA SER A 128 -4.14 -12.42 6.80
C SER A 128 -3.06 -13.23 6.08
N MET A 129 -1.92 -13.44 6.74
CA MET A 129 -0.88 -14.41 6.38
C MET A 129 -1.37 -15.84 6.64
#